data_AF-A0A077AUT9-F1
#
_entry.id   AF-A0A077AUT9-F1
#
_cell.length_a   1.000
_cell.length_b   1.000
_cell.length_c   1.000
_cell.angle_alpha   90.00
_cell.angle_beta   90.00
_cell.angle_gamma   90.00
#
_symmetry.space_group_name_H-M   'P 1'
#
loop_
_entity.id
_entity.type
_entity.pdbx_description
1 polymer ?
#
loop_
_entity_poly.entity_id
_entity_poly.type
_entity_poly.pdbx_seq_one_letter_code
_entity_poly.pdbx_strand_id
1 'polypeptide(L)'
;MPDTRFYINKGPFTLTQIADFLKLPLSNCSHPSLEIKDLSPLQQAKNNNLACYHNSKYQQEFQSTQAGACIVADEFVSHAPAHLPILVSKTPYRDYARLLSLFYGEKKAPVNISPTARIAPTAKVGSNCTIGDYVVIGDHVEIGENCRIGSHSVIEANCVIGTHCQIESHVSISNSLIGNHVSIKPGARVGQRGFGFDMDAKGHVPVPQLGRVIIGDYVDIGANTTIDRGSNADTEIHKGVRIDNQVMVAHNVIIGEHSVLVAQVGIAGSTRLGKFVIVAGQVGIAGHLTIGDGAQIAAKSGLMRDVEPRIKVAGYPAVPIQEYFKQVAFLAKLVKTKGKYND
;
A
#
# COMPACT_ATOMS: atom_id res chain seq x y z
N MET A 1 -16.42 5.01 -16.88
CA MET A 1 -16.01 6.40 -16.62
C MET A 1 -15.95 6.61 -15.12
N PRO A 2 -14.96 7.34 -14.60
CA PRO A 2 -14.91 7.73 -13.19
C PRO A 2 -16.15 8.52 -12.78
N ASP A 3 -16.63 8.28 -11.56
CA ASP A 3 -17.83 8.91 -11.03
C ASP A 3 -17.56 10.37 -10.66
N THR A 4 -18.23 11.30 -11.34
CA THR A 4 -17.99 12.74 -11.21
C THR A 4 -18.43 13.33 -9.88
N ARG A 5 -19.17 12.57 -9.06
CA ARG A 5 -19.47 12.95 -7.66
C ARG A 5 -18.21 12.92 -6.80
N PHE A 6 -17.27 12.04 -7.12
CA PHE A 6 -16.06 11.81 -6.32
C PHE A 6 -14.80 12.35 -7.00
N TYR A 7 -14.79 12.44 -8.33
CA TYR A 7 -13.59 12.81 -9.09
C TYR A 7 -13.86 13.97 -10.05
N ILE A 8 -12.96 14.95 -10.06
CA ILE A 8 -12.99 16.06 -11.02
C ILE A 8 -12.00 15.72 -12.13
N ASN A 9 -12.52 15.58 -13.35
CA ASN A 9 -11.69 15.44 -14.54
C ASN A 9 -11.11 16.82 -14.90
N LYS A 10 -9.79 16.93 -14.95
CA LYS A 10 -9.02 18.15 -15.28
C LYS A 10 -8.72 18.32 -16.77
N GLY A 11 -9.11 17.35 -17.59
CA GLY A 11 -9.02 17.45 -19.05
C GLY A 11 -10.05 18.43 -19.63
N PRO A 12 -10.11 18.53 -20.97
CA PRO A 12 -9.32 17.76 -21.93
C PRO A 12 -7.84 18.16 -22.00
N PHE A 13 -7.00 17.25 -22.47
CA PHE A 13 -5.61 17.52 -22.85
C PHE A 13 -5.38 17.06 -24.30
N THR A 14 -4.55 17.77 -25.05
CA THR A 14 -4.18 17.33 -26.40
C THR A 14 -3.21 16.16 -26.35
N LEU A 15 -3.17 15.35 -27.42
CA LEU A 15 -2.18 14.26 -27.51
C LEU A 15 -0.74 14.75 -27.40
N THR A 16 -0.43 15.93 -27.95
CA THR A 16 0.89 16.56 -27.78
C THR A 16 1.19 16.85 -26.30
N GLN A 17 0.27 17.45 -25.57
CA GLN A 17 0.45 17.74 -24.15
C GLN A 17 0.68 16.46 -23.33
N ILE A 18 -0.06 15.40 -23.66
CA ILE A 18 0.08 14.08 -23.03
C ILE A 18 1.45 13.46 -23.35
N ALA A 19 1.87 13.49 -24.62
CA ALA A 19 3.16 12.99 -25.06
C ALA A 19 4.32 13.70 -24.37
N ASP A 20 4.26 15.04 -24.29
CA ASP A 20 5.27 15.89 -23.65
C ASP A 20 5.34 15.63 -22.14
N PHE A 21 4.17 15.55 -21.48
CA PHE A 21 4.09 15.25 -20.05
C PHE A 21 4.70 13.89 -19.71
N LEU A 22 4.41 12.87 -20.52
CA LEU A 22 4.93 11.53 -20.32
C LEU A 22 6.38 11.37 -20.82
N LYS A 23 6.83 12.26 -21.72
CA LYS A 23 8.07 12.18 -22.50
C LYS A 23 8.13 10.91 -23.36
N LEU A 24 7.02 10.61 -24.05
CA LEU A 24 6.90 9.43 -24.91
C LEU A 24 6.80 9.81 -26.39
N PRO A 25 7.41 9.02 -27.29
CA PRO A 25 7.22 9.19 -28.72
C PRO A 25 5.78 8.86 -29.12
N LEU A 26 5.22 9.69 -30.00
CA LEU A 26 3.90 9.52 -30.59
C LEU A 26 4.06 8.95 -32.00
N SER A 27 3.35 7.88 -32.32
CA SER A 27 3.37 7.20 -33.63
C SER A 27 1.95 7.05 -34.17
N ASN A 28 1.80 6.79 -35.47
CA ASN A 28 0.51 6.62 -36.17
C ASN A 28 -0.48 7.77 -35.91
N CYS A 29 0.03 9.00 -35.74
CA CYS A 29 -0.79 10.16 -35.43
C CYS A 29 -0.88 11.10 -36.63
N SER A 30 -2.07 11.19 -37.23
CA SER A 30 -2.40 12.19 -38.26
C SER A 30 -2.88 13.53 -37.67
N HIS A 31 -3.37 13.52 -36.42
CA HIS A 31 -3.95 14.68 -35.74
C HIS A 31 -3.42 14.82 -34.31
N PRO A 32 -2.23 15.41 -34.11
CA PRO A 32 -1.62 15.56 -32.77
C PRO A 32 -2.39 16.53 -31.86
N SER A 33 -3.26 17.37 -32.43
CA SER A 33 -4.19 18.25 -31.70
C SER A 33 -5.45 17.54 -31.19
N LEU A 34 -5.58 16.22 -31.37
CA LEU A 34 -6.71 15.45 -30.85
C LEU A 34 -6.84 15.67 -29.34
N GLU A 35 -8.03 16.08 -28.91
CA GLU A 35 -8.37 16.28 -27.51
C GLU A 35 -8.77 14.96 -26.85
N ILE A 36 -7.97 14.51 -25.89
CA ILE A 36 -8.32 13.41 -25.00
C ILE A 36 -9.08 13.98 -23.81
N LYS A 37 -10.36 13.61 -23.73
CA LYS A 37 -11.29 14.05 -22.69
C LYS A 37 -11.23 13.17 -21.44
N ASP A 38 -10.85 11.90 -21.57
CA ASP A 38 -10.81 10.97 -20.44
C ASP A 38 -9.92 9.75 -20.69
N LEU A 39 -9.71 8.92 -19.68
CA LEU A 39 -9.00 7.66 -19.72
C LEU A 39 -10.00 6.50 -19.51
N SER A 40 -9.88 5.44 -20.32
CA SER A 40 -10.82 4.32 -20.29
C SER A 40 -10.14 2.97 -20.56
N PRO A 41 -10.64 1.86 -19.98
CA PRO A 41 -10.26 0.52 -20.42
C PRO A 41 -10.53 0.31 -21.92
N LEU A 42 -9.75 -0.55 -22.57
CA LEU A 42 -9.82 -0.80 -24.02
C LEU A 42 -11.25 -1.11 -24.50
N GLN A 43 -12.03 -1.85 -23.72
CA GLN A 43 -13.39 -2.28 -24.03
C GLN A 43 -14.42 -1.15 -24.00
N GLN A 44 -14.16 -0.08 -23.22
CA GLN A 44 -15.10 1.01 -22.99
C GLN A 44 -14.65 2.33 -23.64
N ALA A 45 -13.40 2.38 -24.10
CA ALA A 45 -12.80 3.57 -24.66
C ALA A 45 -13.49 3.98 -25.97
N LYS A 46 -13.83 5.27 -26.05
CA LYS A 46 -14.35 5.94 -27.23
C LYS A 46 -13.29 6.84 -27.86
N ASN A 47 -13.64 7.46 -28.99
CA ASN A 47 -12.76 8.26 -29.83
C ASN A 47 -12.08 9.47 -29.14
N ASN A 48 -12.58 9.92 -27.98
CA ASN A 48 -11.93 10.98 -27.18
C ASN A 48 -11.32 10.44 -25.88
N ASN A 49 -11.11 9.13 -25.78
CA ASN A 49 -10.46 8.50 -24.63
C ASN A 49 -9.08 7.98 -24.99
N LEU A 50 -8.20 7.98 -24.00
CA LEU A 50 -6.93 7.27 -24.08
C LEU A 50 -7.00 5.98 -23.27
N ALA A 51 -6.58 4.87 -23.89
CA ALA A 51 -6.49 3.57 -23.25
C ALA A 51 -5.02 3.16 -23.03
N CYS A 52 -4.79 2.05 -22.34
CA CYS A 52 -3.47 1.47 -22.16
C CYS A 52 -3.49 -0.02 -22.50
N TYR A 53 -2.55 -0.46 -23.33
CA TYR A 53 -2.34 -1.84 -23.69
C TYR A 53 -0.92 -2.30 -23.32
N HIS A 54 -0.84 -3.28 -22.42
CA HIS A 54 0.43 -3.74 -21.84
C HIS A 54 0.46 -5.24 -21.51
N ASN A 55 -0.60 -5.99 -21.86
CA ASN A 55 -0.73 -7.40 -21.53
C ASN A 55 -1.38 -8.12 -22.71
N SER A 56 -0.68 -9.10 -23.28
CA SER A 56 -1.10 -9.86 -24.45
C SER A 56 -2.46 -10.56 -24.31
N LYS A 57 -2.93 -10.79 -23.08
CA LYS A 57 -4.26 -11.34 -22.81
C LYS A 57 -5.41 -10.47 -23.37
N TYR A 58 -5.17 -9.17 -23.56
CA TYR A 58 -6.19 -8.22 -24.04
C TYR A 58 -6.04 -7.86 -25.52
N GLN A 59 -5.38 -8.71 -26.32
CA GLN A 59 -5.09 -8.42 -27.72
C GLN A 59 -6.35 -8.22 -28.56
N GLN A 60 -7.40 -9.01 -28.32
CA GLN A 60 -8.66 -8.89 -29.08
C GLN A 60 -9.33 -7.53 -28.80
N GLU A 61 -9.31 -7.08 -27.55
CA GLU A 61 -9.87 -5.79 -27.16
C GLU A 61 -9.00 -4.63 -27.63
N PHE A 62 -7.69 -4.82 -27.73
CA PHE A 62 -6.79 -3.84 -28.34
C PHE A 62 -7.07 -3.66 -29.84
N GLN A 63 -7.30 -4.74 -30.57
CA GLN A 63 -7.59 -4.69 -32.01
C GLN A 63 -8.97 -4.07 -32.32
N SER A 64 -9.94 -4.25 -31.44
CA SER A 64 -11.32 -3.77 -31.63
C SER A 64 -11.64 -2.45 -30.91
N THR A 65 -10.68 -1.88 -30.18
CA THR A 65 -10.91 -0.66 -29.38
C THR A 65 -11.33 0.52 -30.25
N GLN A 66 -12.19 1.37 -29.69
CA GLN A 66 -12.62 2.63 -30.29
C GLN A 66 -11.92 3.82 -29.64
N ALA A 67 -10.83 3.59 -28.89
CA ALA A 67 -10.05 4.65 -28.25
C ALA A 67 -9.54 5.68 -29.26
N GLY A 68 -9.42 6.93 -28.83
CA GLY A 68 -8.79 7.99 -29.62
C GLY A 68 -7.26 7.87 -29.67
N ALA A 69 -6.65 7.27 -28.65
CA ALA A 69 -5.24 6.93 -28.61
C ALA A 69 -4.98 5.81 -27.59
N CYS A 70 -3.79 5.21 -27.66
CA CYS A 70 -3.39 4.19 -26.69
C CYS A 70 -1.93 4.34 -26.26
N ILE A 71 -1.65 4.17 -24.96
CA ILE A 71 -0.29 3.88 -24.50
C ILE A 71 -0.03 2.40 -24.73
N VAL A 72 1.04 2.07 -25.45
CA VAL A 72 1.33 0.69 -25.88
C VAL A 72 2.75 0.32 -25.46
N ALA A 73 2.93 -0.92 -24.99
CA ALA A 73 4.26 -1.49 -24.78
C ALA A 73 5.00 -1.59 -26.13
N ASP A 74 6.30 -1.29 -26.16
CA ASP A 74 7.12 -1.32 -27.38
C ASP A 74 6.97 -2.62 -28.18
N GLU A 75 6.98 -3.77 -27.50
CA GLU A 75 6.81 -5.11 -28.09
C GLU A 75 5.44 -5.35 -28.77
N PHE A 76 4.44 -4.53 -28.48
CA PHE A 76 3.08 -4.68 -29.00
C PHE A 76 2.69 -3.64 -30.06
N VAL A 77 3.58 -2.72 -30.41
CA VAL A 77 3.32 -1.65 -31.39
C VAL A 77 2.88 -2.21 -32.74
N SER A 78 3.45 -3.33 -33.19
CA SER A 78 3.11 -3.98 -34.45
C SER A 78 1.68 -4.53 -34.52
N HIS A 79 1.02 -4.71 -33.37
CA HIS A 79 -0.36 -5.19 -33.27
C HIS A 79 -1.38 -4.04 -33.26
N ALA A 80 -0.92 -2.79 -33.29
CA ALA A 80 -1.78 -1.62 -33.22
C ALA A 80 -2.63 -1.48 -34.49
N PRO A 81 -3.93 -1.16 -34.38
CA PRO A 81 -4.74 -0.76 -35.52
C PRO A 81 -4.08 0.41 -36.25
N ALA A 82 -4.00 0.36 -37.58
CA ALA A 82 -3.26 1.35 -38.38
C ALA A 82 -3.76 2.80 -38.20
N HIS A 83 -5.02 2.98 -37.78
CA HIS A 83 -5.67 4.27 -37.59
C HIS A 83 -5.55 4.81 -36.16
N LEU A 84 -4.98 4.04 -35.22
CA LEU A 84 -4.94 4.40 -33.80
C LEU A 84 -3.60 5.10 -33.47
N PRO A 85 -3.63 6.38 -33.03
CA PRO A 85 -2.45 7.02 -32.47
C PRO A 85 -1.92 6.28 -31.25
N ILE A 86 -0.61 6.06 -31.20
CA ILE A 86 0.03 5.30 -30.12
C ILE A 86 1.16 6.08 -29.45
N LEU A 87 1.19 6.02 -28.12
CA LEU A 87 2.30 6.48 -27.29
C LEU A 87 3.12 5.26 -26.88
N VAL A 88 4.33 5.15 -27.40
CA VAL A 88 5.17 3.96 -27.16
C VAL A 88 5.88 4.09 -25.82
N SER A 89 5.61 3.17 -24.90
CA SER A 89 6.17 3.20 -23.55
C SER A 89 6.91 1.90 -23.20
N LYS A 90 8.03 2.04 -22.49
CA LYS A 90 8.73 0.91 -21.84
C LYS A 90 8.07 0.49 -20.53
N THR A 91 7.24 1.35 -19.94
CA THR A 91 6.52 1.12 -18.68
C THR A 91 5.08 1.57 -18.79
N PRO A 92 4.29 0.99 -19.72
CA PRO A 92 2.99 1.52 -20.14
C PRO A 92 2.01 1.70 -18.97
N TYR A 93 1.94 0.73 -18.06
CA TYR A 93 1.07 0.84 -16.88
C TYR A 93 1.48 1.95 -15.91
N ARG A 94 2.79 2.20 -15.76
CA ARG A 94 3.32 3.31 -14.96
C ARG A 94 2.95 4.65 -15.57
N ASP A 95 3.08 4.78 -16.89
CA ASP A 95 2.71 6.02 -17.59
C ASP A 95 1.20 6.26 -17.60
N TYR A 96 0.41 5.19 -17.72
CA TYR A 96 -1.04 5.27 -17.55
C TYR A 96 -1.43 5.73 -16.13
N ALA A 97 -0.75 5.26 -15.08
CA ALA A 97 -0.94 5.74 -13.71
C ALA A 97 -0.56 7.23 -13.54
N ARG A 98 0.48 7.69 -14.24
CA ARG A 98 0.84 9.13 -14.29
C ARG A 98 -0.25 9.96 -14.96
N LEU A 99 -0.87 9.47 -16.04
CA LEU A 99 -2.01 10.15 -16.67
C LEU A 99 -3.24 10.17 -15.79
N LEU A 100 -3.55 9.08 -15.10
CA LEU A 100 -4.65 9.07 -14.12
C LEU A 100 -4.43 10.17 -13.08
N SER A 101 -3.18 10.38 -12.64
CA SER A 101 -2.84 11.48 -11.72
C SER A 101 -2.98 12.88 -12.35
N LEU A 102 -2.70 13.03 -13.65
CA LEU A 102 -2.90 14.28 -14.38
C LEU A 102 -4.39 14.62 -14.53
N PHE A 103 -5.20 13.66 -14.99
CA PHE A 103 -6.64 13.84 -15.21
C PHE A 103 -7.43 13.94 -13.90
N TYR A 104 -7.07 13.16 -12.88
CA TYR A 104 -7.89 12.94 -11.68
C TYR A 104 -7.17 13.21 -10.35
N GLY A 105 -5.98 13.83 -10.38
CA GLY A 105 -5.26 14.15 -9.15
C GLY A 105 -6.12 14.94 -8.16
N GLU A 106 -6.00 14.64 -6.86
CA GLU A 106 -6.88 15.15 -5.82
C GLU A 106 -7.05 16.67 -5.84
N LYS A 107 -8.24 17.12 -5.45
CA LYS A 107 -8.48 18.54 -5.17
C LYS A 107 -7.61 18.93 -3.98
N LYS A 108 -6.80 19.98 -4.12
CA LYS A 108 -6.12 20.55 -2.97
C LYS A 108 -7.21 21.08 -2.02
N ALA A 109 -7.45 20.36 -0.92
CA ALA A 109 -8.20 20.88 0.21
C ALA A 109 -7.60 22.24 0.60
N PRO A 110 -8.43 23.22 0.98
CA PRO A 110 -7.91 24.50 1.43
C PRO A 110 -6.94 24.28 2.59
N VAL A 111 -5.84 25.02 2.58
CA VAL A 111 -4.95 25.13 3.74
C VAL A 111 -5.76 25.81 4.83
N ASN A 112 -6.08 25.08 5.89
CA ASN A 112 -6.84 25.61 7.02
C ASN A 112 -6.65 24.72 8.25
N ILE A 113 -6.61 25.34 9.43
CA ILE A 113 -6.74 24.66 10.71
C ILE A 113 -8.19 24.87 11.16
N SER A 114 -8.95 23.79 11.30
CA SER A 114 -10.33 23.90 11.77
C SER A 114 -10.41 24.58 13.14
N PRO A 115 -11.38 25.50 13.37
CA PRO A 115 -11.64 26.08 14.68
C PRO A 115 -12.00 25.05 15.77
N THR A 116 -12.41 23.82 15.39
CA THR A 116 -12.73 22.74 16.34
C THR A 116 -11.53 21.86 16.68
N ALA A 117 -10.39 22.05 16.02
CA ALA A 117 -9.16 21.32 16.34
C ALA A 117 -8.60 21.78 17.69
N ARG A 118 -8.14 20.83 18.51
CA ARG A 118 -7.45 21.09 19.78
C ARG A 118 -5.96 20.81 19.60
N ILE A 119 -5.18 21.88 19.54
CA ILE A 119 -3.72 21.82 19.36
C ILE A 119 -3.07 22.32 20.65
N ALA A 120 -2.20 21.51 21.25
CA ALA A 120 -1.45 21.91 22.43
C ALA A 120 -0.56 23.14 22.11
N PRO A 121 -0.43 24.12 23.03
CA PRO A 121 0.41 25.30 22.80
C PRO A 121 1.88 24.99 22.55
N THR A 122 2.36 23.83 22.98
CA THR A 122 3.73 23.36 22.83
C THR A 122 3.97 22.62 21.50
N ALA A 123 2.91 22.31 20.74
CA ALA A 123 3.01 21.64 19.46
C ALA A 123 3.49 22.61 18.36
N LYS A 124 4.26 22.09 17.41
CA LYS A 124 4.77 22.83 16.25
C LYS A 124 4.14 22.26 14.99
N VAL A 125 3.41 23.11 14.26
CA VAL A 125 2.78 22.74 12.98
C VAL A 125 3.39 23.60 11.87
N GLY A 126 3.95 22.95 10.85
CA GLY A 126 4.56 23.59 9.70
C GLY A 126 3.57 24.38 8.83
N SER A 127 4.12 25.15 7.89
CA SER A 127 3.33 25.93 6.93
C SER A 127 2.53 25.04 5.98
N ASN A 128 1.43 25.60 5.44
CA ASN A 128 0.59 24.95 4.43
C ASN A 128 -0.07 23.64 4.88
N CYS A 129 -0.21 23.42 6.18
CA CYS A 129 -0.91 22.27 6.73
C CYS A 129 -2.43 22.46 6.72
N THR A 130 -3.16 21.36 6.48
CA THR A 130 -4.61 21.29 6.69
C THR A 130 -4.89 20.41 7.90
N ILE A 131 -5.57 20.93 8.90
CA ILE A 131 -5.99 20.21 10.11
C ILE A 131 -7.51 20.18 10.17
N GLY A 132 -8.08 18.97 10.10
CA GLY A 132 -9.52 18.73 10.06
C GLY A 132 -10.24 18.98 11.39
N ASP A 133 -11.55 18.79 11.36
CA ASP A 133 -12.41 19.00 12.52
C ASP A 133 -12.11 18.01 13.64
N TYR A 134 -12.17 18.49 14.88
CA TYR A 134 -12.00 17.68 16.09
C TYR A 134 -10.70 16.87 16.14
N VAL A 135 -9.66 17.30 15.40
CA VAL A 135 -8.31 16.75 15.55
C VAL A 135 -7.76 17.12 16.92
N VAL A 136 -7.04 16.20 17.56
CA VAL A 136 -6.32 16.44 18.81
C VAL A 136 -4.83 16.26 18.58
N ILE A 137 -4.04 17.30 18.86
CA ILE A 137 -2.58 17.30 18.79
C ILE A 137 -2.03 17.57 20.19
N GLY A 138 -1.31 16.57 20.73
CA GLY A 138 -0.75 16.60 22.08
C GLY A 138 0.51 17.46 22.22
N ASP A 139 1.05 17.50 23.44
CA ASP A 139 2.21 18.31 23.77
C ASP A 139 3.47 17.91 22.99
N HIS A 140 4.27 18.91 22.62
CA HIS A 140 5.56 18.72 21.94
C HIS A 140 5.50 17.91 20.64
N VAL A 141 4.32 17.77 20.03
CA VAL A 141 4.20 17.17 18.69
C VAL A 141 4.83 18.10 17.66
N GLU A 142 5.56 17.52 16.71
CA GLU A 142 6.12 18.24 15.57
C GLU A 142 5.52 17.70 14.27
N ILE A 143 4.92 18.58 13.47
CA ILE A 143 4.36 18.28 12.15
C ILE A 143 5.05 19.16 11.12
N GLY A 144 5.67 18.56 10.11
CA GLY A 144 6.32 19.26 9.02
C GLY A 144 5.33 20.02 8.11
N GLU A 145 5.86 20.74 7.14
CA GLU A 145 5.08 21.51 6.17
C GLU A 145 4.26 20.63 5.20
N ASN A 146 3.22 21.23 4.63
CA ASN A 146 2.38 20.63 3.59
C ASN A 146 1.68 19.32 4.01
N CYS A 147 1.46 19.12 5.31
CA CYS A 147 0.79 17.94 5.84
C CYS A 147 -0.73 18.11 5.90
N ARG A 148 -1.44 16.99 5.84
CA ARG A 148 -2.90 16.92 5.98
C ARG A 148 -3.25 15.96 7.09
N ILE A 149 -3.98 16.45 8.09
CA ILE A 149 -4.48 15.64 9.20
C ILE A 149 -6.01 15.66 9.13
N GLY A 150 -6.61 14.52 8.83
CA GLY A 150 -8.04 14.33 8.68
C GLY A 150 -8.78 14.42 10.01
N SER A 151 -10.09 14.68 9.93
CA SER A 151 -10.94 14.92 11.10
C SER A 151 -10.90 13.75 12.10
N HIS A 152 -11.07 14.08 13.38
CA HIS A 152 -11.09 13.11 14.49
C HIS A 152 -9.80 12.30 14.70
N SER A 153 -8.71 12.64 14.02
CA SER A 153 -7.42 12.01 14.27
C SER A 153 -6.77 12.53 15.55
N VAL A 154 -6.04 11.67 16.24
CA VAL A 154 -5.37 11.97 17.52
C VAL A 154 -3.88 11.71 17.37
N ILE A 155 -3.07 12.74 17.59
CA ILE A 155 -1.61 12.65 17.60
C ILE A 155 -1.15 12.90 19.04
N GLU A 156 -0.67 11.87 19.71
CA GLU A 156 -0.24 11.95 21.11
C GLU A 156 1.11 12.66 21.26
N ALA A 157 1.42 13.02 22.50
CA ALA A 157 2.57 13.85 22.83
C ALA A 157 3.91 13.29 22.32
N ASN A 158 4.82 14.21 21.94
CA ASN A 158 6.18 13.93 21.46
C ASN A 158 6.27 13.15 20.13
N CYS A 159 5.17 12.93 19.43
CA CYS A 159 5.21 12.36 18.08
C CYS A 159 5.81 13.36 17.07
N VAL A 160 6.50 12.82 16.07
CA VAL A 160 7.06 13.59 14.96
C VAL A 160 6.48 13.08 13.65
N ILE A 161 6.01 14.00 12.82
CA ILE A 161 5.54 13.76 11.46
C ILE A 161 6.33 14.67 10.52
N GLY A 162 6.96 14.09 9.50
CA GLY A 162 7.72 14.82 8.49
C GLY A 162 6.85 15.71 7.60
N THR A 163 7.35 16.03 6.42
CA THR A 163 6.67 16.91 5.46
C THR A 163 5.83 16.12 4.46
N HIS A 164 4.82 16.77 3.88
CA HIS A 164 3.99 16.20 2.81
C HIS A 164 3.27 14.90 3.19
N CYS A 165 2.98 14.71 4.48
CA CYS A 165 2.27 13.53 4.97
C CYS A 165 0.75 13.71 4.87
N GLN A 166 0.04 12.63 4.60
CA GLN A 166 -1.42 12.56 4.55
C GLN A 166 -1.91 11.57 5.59
N ILE A 167 -2.39 12.08 6.71
CA ILE A 167 -3.02 11.30 7.77
C ILE A 167 -4.52 11.48 7.59
N GLU A 168 -5.24 10.43 7.19
CA GLU A 168 -6.69 10.52 6.98
C GLU A 168 -7.45 10.52 8.31
N SER A 169 -8.79 10.54 8.24
CA SER A 169 -9.66 10.69 9.42
C SER A 169 -9.58 9.48 10.37
N HIS A 170 -9.84 9.72 11.66
CA HIS A 170 -9.90 8.70 12.71
C HIS A 170 -8.60 7.89 12.93
N VAL A 171 -7.44 8.41 12.52
CA VAL A 171 -6.14 7.79 12.79
C VAL A 171 -5.70 8.14 14.21
N SER A 172 -5.08 7.20 14.94
CA SER A 172 -4.39 7.52 16.19
C SER A 172 -2.90 7.18 16.12
N ILE A 173 -2.06 8.14 16.48
CA ILE A 173 -0.60 8.04 16.45
C ILE A 173 -0.06 8.35 17.84
N SER A 174 0.78 7.46 18.35
CA SER A 174 1.41 7.54 19.66
C SER A 174 2.83 6.98 19.57
N ASN A 175 3.77 7.43 20.40
CA ASN A 175 5.14 6.89 20.47
C ASN A 175 5.82 6.66 19.09
N SER A 176 5.62 7.59 18.15
CA SER A 176 6.00 7.38 16.74
C SER A 176 6.81 8.53 16.17
N LEU A 177 7.82 8.18 15.37
CA LEU A 177 8.59 9.11 14.51
C LEU A 177 8.32 8.72 13.04
N ILE A 178 7.75 9.64 12.28
CA ILE A 178 7.26 9.41 10.93
C ILE A 178 8.01 10.33 9.96
N GLY A 179 8.56 9.74 8.89
CA GLY A 179 9.27 10.45 7.83
C GLY A 179 8.37 11.29 6.93
N ASN A 180 8.85 11.56 5.72
CA ASN A 180 8.19 12.43 4.74
C ASN A 180 7.36 11.63 3.74
N HIS A 181 6.35 12.28 3.14
CA HIS A 181 5.51 11.67 2.11
C HIS A 181 4.82 10.37 2.55
N VAL A 182 4.49 10.25 3.84
CA VAL A 182 3.80 9.10 4.39
C VAL A 182 2.29 9.29 4.25
N SER A 183 1.59 8.25 3.80
CA SER A 183 0.13 8.22 3.75
C SER A 183 -0.41 7.19 4.75
N ILE A 184 -1.34 7.60 5.61
CA ILE A 184 -2.00 6.75 6.60
C ILE A 184 -3.51 6.85 6.41
N LYS A 185 -4.12 5.76 5.95
CA LYS A 185 -5.55 5.67 5.65
C LYS A 185 -6.42 5.61 6.91
N PRO A 186 -7.75 5.79 6.78
CA PRO A 186 -8.62 6.01 7.92
C PRO A 186 -8.61 4.87 8.93
N GLY A 187 -8.73 5.23 10.21
CA GLY A 187 -8.87 4.27 11.30
C GLY A 187 -7.60 3.51 11.71
N ALA A 188 -6.47 3.72 11.04
CA ALA A 188 -5.20 3.09 11.40
C ALA A 188 -4.71 3.51 12.80
N ARG A 189 -3.98 2.61 13.46
CA ARG A 189 -3.47 2.79 14.83
C ARG A 189 -1.96 2.56 14.84
N VAL A 190 -1.18 3.56 15.23
CA VAL A 190 0.28 3.51 15.17
C VAL A 190 0.89 3.81 16.54
N GLY A 191 1.75 2.90 16.99
CA GLY A 191 2.51 2.96 18.23
C GLY A 191 1.73 2.63 19.50
N GLN A 192 0.62 1.91 19.34
CA GLN A 192 -0.08 1.32 20.48
C GLN A 192 0.81 0.29 21.19
N ARG A 193 0.51 0.03 22.46
CA ARG A 193 1.22 -0.97 23.25
C ARG A 193 1.02 -2.36 22.64
N GLY A 194 2.11 -3.02 22.30
CA GLY A 194 2.08 -4.42 21.84
C GLY A 194 1.70 -5.44 22.92
N PHE A 195 1.36 -6.64 22.45
CA PHE A 195 0.85 -7.75 23.26
C PHE A 195 1.96 -8.48 24.05
N GLY A 196 2.54 -7.81 25.05
CA GLY A 196 3.60 -8.36 25.90
C GLY A 196 3.17 -8.56 27.37
N PHE A 197 3.26 -9.79 27.86
CA PHE A 197 3.05 -10.18 29.26
C PHE A 197 3.82 -11.46 29.58
N ASP A 198 4.13 -11.65 30.85
CA ASP A 198 4.64 -12.91 31.38
C ASP A 198 3.48 -13.79 31.88
N MET A 199 3.59 -15.10 31.65
CA MET A 199 2.57 -16.08 32.00
C MET A 199 2.86 -16.66 33.39
N ASP A 200 2.07 -16.30 34.41
CA ASP A 200 2.14 -16.92 35.73
C ASP A 200 0.83 -17.65 36.08
N ALA A 201 0.92 -18.68 36.91
CA ALA A 201 -0.23 -19.48 37.34
C ALA A 201 -1.30 -18.65 38.09
N LYS A 202 -0.90 -17.52 38.69
CA LYS A 202 -1.80 -16.60 39.40
C LYS A 202 -2.35 -15.48 38.50
N GLY A 203 -1.89 -15.38 37.25
CA GLY A 203 -2.32 -14.36 36.29
C GLY A 203 -1.18 -13.82 35.44
N HIS A 204 -1.50 -13.00 34.45
CA HIS A 204 -0.51 -12.45 33.52
C HIS A 204 0.03 -11.12 34.02
N VAL A 205 1.36 -10.97 34.04
CA VAL A 205 2.01 -9.71 34.41
C VAL A 205 2.32 -8.90 33.15
N PRO A 206 1.78 -7.69 32.98
CA PRO A 206 2.02 -6.88 31.78
C PRO A 206 3.50 -6.49 31.68
N VAL A 207 4.13 -6.78 30.54
CA VAL A 207 5.48 -6.29 30.23
C VAL A 207 5.35 -4.89 29.63
N PRO A 208 5.98 -3.86 30.22
CA PRO A 208 6.01 -2.51 29.64
C PRO A 208 6.60 -2.54 28.23
N GLN A 209 5.90 -1.92 27.28
CA GLN A 209 6.44 -1.66 25.95
C GLN A 209 6.96 -0.23 26.00
N LEU A 210 8.27 -0.04 25.95
CA LEU A 210 8.98 1.22 26.15
C LEU A 210 9.51 1.81 24.85
N GLY A 211 9.67 0.98 23.81
CA GLY A 211 10.11 1.39 22.48
C GLY A 211 9.06 2.21 21.73
N ARG A 212 9.38 2.51 20.48
CA ARG A 212 8.62 3.39 19.58
C ARG A 212 8.26 2.67 18.28
N VAL A 213 7.61 3.40 17.39
CA VAL A 213 7.49 3.07 15.97
C VAL A 213 8.28 4.08 15.15
N ILE A 214 9.13 3.59 14.25
CA ILE A 214 9.90 4.42 13.31
C ILE A 214 9.40 4.11 11.90
N ILE A 215 8.85 5.12 11.22
CA ILE A 215 8.35 5.01 9.84
C ILE A 215 9.21 5.87 8.93
N GLY A 216 9.80 5.27 7.90
CA GLY A 216 10.60 5.94 6.88
C GLY A 216 9.77 6.72 5.86
N ASP A 217 10.45 7.33 4.90
CA ASP A 217 9.79 8.13 3.86
C ASP A 217 8.97 7.27 2.88
N TYR A 218 7.95 7.87 2.25
CA TYR A 218 7.16 7.25 1.17
C TYR A 218 6.49 5.93 1.57
N VAL A 219 6.08 5.79 2.83
CA VAL A 219 5.33 4.63 3.32
C VAL A 219 3.84 4.86 3.13
N ASP A 220 3.11 3.85 2.64
CA ASP A 220 1.64 3.85 2.64
C ASP A 220 1.13 2.83 3.66
N ILE A 221 0.20 3.25 4.52
CA ILE A 221 -0.44 2.42 5.55
C ILE A 221 -1.94 2.38 5.30
N GLY A 222 -2.47 1.17 5.13
CA GLY A 222 -3.87 0.90 4.83
C GLY A 222 -4.83 1.20 5.97
N ALA A 223 -6.11 1.22 5.63
CA ALA A 223 -7.19 1.54 6.56
C ALA A 223 -7.28 0.47 7.66
N ASN A 224 -7.49 0.92 8.90
CA ASN A 224 -7.57 0.08 10.10
C ASN A 224 -6.36 -0.84 10.33
N THR A 225 -5.21 -0.56 9.71
CA THR A 225 -3.96 -1.25 10.01
C THR A 225 -3.45 -0.85 11.40
N THR A 226 -2.91 -1.81 12.13
CA THR A 226 -2.38 -1.65 13.48
C THR A 226 -0.88 -1.94 13.49
N ILE A 227 -0.09 -0.99 14.00
CA ILE A 227 1.36 -1.12 14.15
C ILE A 227 1.72 -0.84 15.60
N ASP A 228 2.15 -1.88 16.32
CA ASP A 228 2.53 -1.78 17.71
C ASP A 228 3.92 -1.15 17.86
N ARG A 229 4.10 -0.36 18.92
CA ARG A 229 5.43 0.08 19.35
C ARG A 229 6.24 -1.11 19.85
N GLY A 230 7.56 -1.02 19.71
CA GLY A 230 8.43 -2.06 20.21
C GLY A 230 8.53 -2.12 21.74
N SER A 231 9.06 -3.24 22.25
CA SER A 231 9.26 -3.48 23.68
C SER A 231 10.42 -2.65 24.25
N ASN A 232 11.66 -3.08 24.06
CA ASN A 232 12.87 -2.32 24.43
C ASN A 232 13.55 -1.69 23.20
N ALA A 233 13.41 -2.32 22.04
CA ALA A 233 13.78 -1.75 20.74
C ALA A 233 12.54 -1.16 20.06
N ASP A 234 12.73 -0.52 18.90
CA ASP A 234 11.64 0.04 18.11
C ASP A 234 11.03 -1.01 17.15
N THR A 235 9.80 -0.75 16.71
CA THR A 235 9.23 -1.35 15.49
C THR A 235 9.59 -0.44 14.33
N GLU A 236 10.07 -0.99 13.21
CA GLU A 236 10.63 -0.21 12.12
C GLU A 236 9.97 -0.54 10.78
N ILE A 237 9.47 0.49 10.10
CA ILE A 237 8.88 0.41 8.76
C ILE A 237 9.74 1.25 7.82
N HIS A 238 10.55 0.60 6.99
CA HIS A 238 11.54 1.30 6.18
C HIS A 238 10.93 1.97 4.95
N LYS A 239 11.75 2.76 4.25
CA LYS A 239 11.36 3.59 3.12
C LYS A 239 10.58 2.82 2.06
N GLY A 240 9.50 3.42 1.55
CA GLY A 240 8.78 2.92 0.38
C GLY A 240 7.93 1.67 0.62
N VAL A 241 7.78 1.22 1.87
CA VAL A 241 6.94 0.07 2.22
C VAL A 241 5.46 0.39 1.94
N ARG A 242 4.73 -0.60 1.41
CA ARG A 242 3.29 -0.50 1.14
C ARG A 242 2.54 -1.53 1.98
N ILE A 243 1.75 -1.05 2.93
CA ILE A 243 0.94 -1.87 3.82
C ILE A 243 -0.53 -1.64 3.46
N ASP A 244 -1.23 -2.69 3.07
CA ASP A 244 -2.64 -2.64 2.73
C ASP A 244 -3.51 -2.64 4.00
N ASN A 245 -4.84 -2.68 3.82
CA ASN A 245 -5.81 -2.53 4.89
C ASN A 245 -5.80 -3.72 5.87
N GLN A 246 -6.13 -3.43 7.13
CA GLN A 246 -6.34 -4.42 8.18
C GLN A 246 -5.11 -5.31 8.44
N VAL A 247 -3.91 -4.81 8.18
CA VAL A 247 -2.67 -5.52 8.49
C VAL A 247 -2.36 -5.34 9.98
N MET A 248 -1.83 -6.39 10.61
CA MET A 248 -1.32 -6.33 11.98
C MET A 248 0.20 -6.49 11.99
N VAL A 249 0.90 -5.47 12.49
CA VAL A 249 2.35 -5.46 12.72
C VAL A 249 2.61 -5.41 14.23
N ALA A 250 3.05 -6.53 14.81
CA ALA A 250 3.36 -6.59 16.24
C ALA A 250 4.65 -5.86 16.62
N HIS A 251 4.91 -5.79 17.92
CA HIS A 251 6.08 -5.13 18.50
C HIS A 251 7.41 -5.67 17.95
N ASN A 252 8.39 -4.77 17.75
CA ASN A 252 9.75 -5.08 17.31
C ASN A 252 9.88 -5.69 15.90
N VAL A 253 8.81 -5.68 15.11
CA VAL A 253 8.89 -6.08 13.71
C VAL A 253 9.71 -5.05 12.93
N ILE A 254 10.53 -5.54 12.01
CA ILE A 254 11.26 -4.70 11.04
C ILE A 254 10.81 -5.08 9.65
N ILE A 255 10.37 -4.10 8.86
CA ILE A 255 9.98 -4.28 7.46
C ILE A 255 10.94 -3.50 6.57
N GLY A 256 11.76 -4.23 5.81
CA GLY A 256 12.74 -3.66 4.91
C GLY A 256 12.14 -2.92 3.71
N GLU A 257 12.96 -2.06 3.11
CA GLU A 257 12.58 -1.11 2.07
C GLU A 257 11.78 -1.74 0.92
N HIS A 258 10.77 -1.00 0.44
CA HIS A 258 9.96 -1.37 -0.73
C HIS A 258 9.23 -2.71 -0.64
N SER A 259 9.10 -3.29 0.56
CA SER A 259 8.27 -4.47 0.79
C SER A 259 6.78 -4.13 0.70
N VAL A 260 5.99 -5.11 0.27
CA VAL A 260 4.54 -4.98 0.06
C VAL A 260 3.82 -6.03 0.88
N LEU A 261 2.90 -5.57 1.74
CA LEU A 261 2.06 -6.39 2.59
C LEU A 261 0.61 -6.19 2.16
N VAL A 262 -0.03 -7.24 1.66
CA VAL A 262 -1.43 -7.21 1.19
C VAL A 262 -2.40 -7.39 2.35
N ALA A 263 -3.67 -7.05 2.16
CA ALA A 263 -4.66 -6.94 3.22
C ALA A 263 -4.69 -8.15 4.16
N GLN A 264 -4.92 -7.87 5.46
CA GLN A 264 -5.09 -8.87 6.52
C GLN A 264 -3.88 -9.76 6.79
N VAL A 265 -2.68 -9.37 6.35
CA VAL A 265 -1.44 -9.98 6.82
C VAL A 265 -1.28 -9.74 8.33
N GLY A 266 -0.86 -10.76 9.07
CA GLY A 266 -0.51 -10.66 10.48
C GLY A 266 0.92 -11.09 10.73
N ILE A 267 1.71 -10.23 11.38
CA ILE A 267 3.12 -10.47 11.69
C ILE A 267 3.32 -10.43 13.20
N ALA A 268 3.74 -11.56 13.78
CA ALA A 268 4.05 -11.63 15.20
C ALA A 268 5.41 -11.00 15.53
N GLY A 269 5.61 -10.72 16.82
CA GLY A 269 6.67 -9.83 17.30
C GLY A 269 8.09 -10.29 16.95
N SER A 270 8.99 -9.31 16.85
CA SER A 270 10.43 -9.50 16.60
C SER A 270 10.83 -10.14 15.26
N THR A 271 9.87 -10.30 14.33
CA THR A 271 10.14 -10.80 12.99
C THR A 271 10.73 -9.73 12.08
N ARG A 272 11.67 -10.12 11.21
CA ARG A 272 12.40 -9.23 10.30
C ARG A 272 12.13 -9.61 8.85
N LEU A 273 11.56 -8.70 8.08
CA LEU A 273 11.41 -8.80 6.64
C LEU A 273 12.51 -8.00 5.96
N GLY A 274 13.17 -8.62 4.99
CA GLY A 274 14.15 -7.97 4.12
C GLY A 274 13.53 -6.95 3.18
N LYS A 275 14.31 -6.54 2.17
CA LYS A 275 13.89 -5.59 1.14
C LYS A 275 13.06 -6.26 0.05
N PHE A 276 12.12 -5.54 -0.56
CA PHE A 276 11.30 -6.02 -1.68
C PHE A 276 10.55 -7.34 -1.41
N VAL A 277 10.25 -7.64 -0.14
CA VAL A 277 9.46 -8.81 0.23
C VAL A 277 8.01 -8.57 -0.17
N ILE A 278 7.36 -9.57 -0.75
CA ILE A 278 5.93 -9.52 -1.09
C ILE A 278 5.20 -10.54 -0.23
N VAL A 279 4.35 -10.04 0.67
CA VAL A 279 3.47 -10.86 1.51
C VAL A 279 2.04 -10.72 1.00
N ALA A 280 1.53 -11.74 0.32
CA ALA A 280 0.18 -11.72 -0.22
C ALA A 280 -0.90 -11.83 0.88
N GLY A 281 -2.17 -11.64 0.50
CA GLY A 281 -3.24 -11.39 1.46
C GLY A 281 -3.43 -12.53 2.47
N GLN A 282 -3.76 -12.14 3.70
CA GLN A 282 -4.10 -13.06 4.80
C GLN A 282 -3.00 -14.07 5.16
N VAL A 283 -1.73 -13.72 4.93
CA VAL A 283 -0.60 -14.52 5.45
C VAL A 283 -0.41 -14.28 6.93
N GLY A 284 -0.18 -15.35 7.69
CA GLY A 284 0.25 -15.29 9.08
C GLY A 284 1.74 -15.61 9.20
N ILE A 285 2.50 -14.77 9.91
CA ILE A 285 3.93 -14.94 10.14
C ILE A 285 4.20 -15.07 11.64
N ALA A 286 4.81 -16.19 12.06
CA ALA A 286 5.22 -16.40 13.45
C ALA A 286 6.30 -15.40 13.88
N GLY A 287 6.50 -15.28 15.20
CA GLY A 287 7.45 -14.33 15.77
C GLY A 287 8.89 -14.79 15.63
N HIS A 288 9.82 -13.85 15.74
CA HIS A 288 11.27 -14.09 15.70
C HIS A 288 11.80 -14.74 14.41
N LEU A 289 11.09 -14.57 13.30
CA LEU A 289 11.53 -15.10 12.01
C LEU A 289 12.36 -14.08 11.21
N THR A 290 13.20 -14.58 10.32
CA THR A 290 13.91 -13.81 9.29
C THR A 290 13.39 -14.19 7.90
N ILE A 291 12.88 -13.21 7.17
CA ILE A 291 12.38 -13.35 5.80
C ILE A 291 13.33 -12.62 4.85
N GLY A 292 14.05 -13.35 4.02
CA GLY A 292 15.10 -12.81 3.16
C GLY A 292 14.58 -11.89 2.04
N ASP A 293 15.50 -11.05 1.54
CA ASP A 293 15.22 -10.07 0.47
C ASP A 293 14.54 -10.68 -0.75
N GLY A 294 13.49 -10.03 -1.26
CA GLY A 294 12.80 -10.43 -2.47
C GLY A 294 11.96 -11.71 -2.35
N ALA A 295 11.81 -12.28 -1.15
CA ALA A 295 10.95 -13.43 -0.93
C ALA A 295 9.48 -13.09 -1.25
N GLN A 296 8.75 -14.05 -1.82
CA GLN A 296 7.33 -13.90 -2.15
C GLN A 296 6.51 -14.99 -1.46
N ILE A 297 5.56 -14.57 -0.64
CA ILE A 297 4.73 -15.45 0.17
C ILE A 297 3.33 -15.44 -0.42
N ALA A 298 2.85 -16.59 -0.89
CA ALA A 298 1.52 -16.73 -1.46
C ALA A 298 0.42 -16.50 -0.41
N ALA A 299 -0.76 -16.05 -0.86
CA ALA A 299 -1.88 -15.72 0.02
C ALA A 299 -2.28 -16.90 0.90
N LYS A 300 -2.82 -16.63 2.09
CA LYS A 300 -3.24 -17.63 3.10
C LYS A 300 -2.12 -18.50 3.69
N SER A 301 -0.86 -18.29 3.33
CA SER A 301 0.24 -19.08 3.89
C SER A 301 0.48 -18.79 5.37
N GLY A 302 0.91 -19.81 6.11
CA GLY A 302 1.42 -19.68 7.47
C GLY A 302 2.94 -19.91 7.50
N LEU A 303 3.71 -18.93 7.93
CA LEU A 303 5.16 -19.06 8.09
C LEU A 303 5.51 -19.39 9.54
N MET A 304 6.23 -20.50 9.73
CA MET A 304 6.65 -21.00 11.04
C MET A 304 8.18 -21.12 11.16
N ARG A 305 8.93 -20.69 10.13
CA ARG A 305 10.38 -20.76 10.03
C ARG A 305 10.89 -19.68 9.10
N ASP A 306 12.19 -19.43 9.17
CA ASP A 306 12.88 -18.50 8.28
C ASP A 306 12.69 -18.86 6.81
N VAL A 307 12.74 -17.84 5.97
CA VAL A 307 12.54 -17.92 4.52
C VAL A 307 13.75 -17.32 3.84
N GLU A 308 14.39 -18.09 2.96
CA GLU A 308 15.55 -17.66 2.20
C GLU A 308 15.24 -16.48 1.26
N PRO A 309 16.23 -15.67 0.85
CA PRO A 309 16.01 -14.58 -0.08
C PRO A 309 15.58 -15.09 -1.47
N ARG A 310 14.74 -14.31 -2.15
CA ARG A 310 14.27 -14.48 -3.54
C ARG A 310 13.54 -15.79 -3.83
N ILE A 311 13.10 -16.53 -2.81
CA ILE A 311 12.28 -17.73 -3.01
C ILE A 311 10.78 -17.38 -3.02
N LYS A 312 10.00 -18.27 -3.64
CA LYS A 312 8.54 -18.22 -3.57
C LYS A 312 8.07 -19.38 -2.68
N VAL A 313 7.28 -19.06 -1.67
CA VAL A 313 6.71 -20.06 -0.74
C VAL A 313 5.19 -19.99 -0.75
N ALA A 314 4.55 -21.14 -0.52
CA ALA A 314 3.11 -21.26 -0.45
C ALA A 314 2.68 -22.34 0.56
N GLY A 315 1.50 -22.17 1.15
CA GLY A 315 0.86 -23.12 2.07
C GLY A 315 -0.60 -22.72 2.36
N TYR A 316 -1.44 -23.68 2.73
CA TYR A 316 -2.91 -23.53 2.83
C TYR A 316 -3.60 -22.72 1.69
N PRO A 317 -3.30 -22.96 0.39
CA PRO A 317 -4.17 -22.47 -0.68
C PRO A 317 -5.38 -23.39 -0.85
N ALA A 318 -6.48 -22.85 -1.39
CA ALA A 318 -7.64 -23.66 -1.75
C ALA A 318 -7.28 -24.65 -2.88
N VAL A 319 -7.73 -25.89 -2.75
CA VAL A 319 -7.69 -26.93 -3.79
C VAL A 319 -9.11 -27.47 -3.99
N PRO A 320 -9.43 -28.14 -5.12
CA PRO A 320 -10.74 -28.76 -5.32
C PRO A 320 -11.14 -29.63 -4.12
N ILE A 321 -12.41 -29.54 -3.70
CA ILE A 321 -12.89 -30.11 -2.42
C ILE A 321 -12.58 -31.61 -2.26
N GLN A 322 -12.66 -32.38 -3.34
CA GLN A 322 -12.35 -33.82 -3.33
C GLN A 322 -10.85 -34.08 -3.12
N GLU A 323 -9.98 -33.24 -3.67
CA GLU A 323 -8.53 -33.34 -3.49
C GLU A 323 -8.14 -32.96 -2.06
N TYR A 324 -8.77 -31.92 -1.51
CA TYR A 324 -8.55 -31.51 -0.12
C TYR A 324 -8.84 -32.67 0.86
N PHE A 325 -10.02 -33.30 0.76
CA PHE A 325 -10.35 -34.41 1.65
C PHE A 325 -9.44 -35.62 1.48
N LYS A 326 -8.96 -35.90 0.25
CA LYS A 326 -7.95 -36.95 0.01
C LYS A 326 -6.63 -36.62 0.71
N GLN A 327 -6.15 -35.37 0.63
CA GLN A 327 -4.94 -34.93 1.33
C GLN A 327 -5.08 -35.06 2.86
N VAL A 328 -6.22 -34.64 3.42
CA VAL A 328 -6.51 -34.77 4.86
C VAL A 328 -6.52 -36.23 5.31
N ALA A 329 -7.21 -37.11 4.57
CA ALA A 329 -7.26 -38.54 4.87
C ALA A 329 -5.88 -39.20 4.79
N PHE A 330 -5.06 -38.82 3.79
CA PHE A 330 -3.70 -39.31 3.63
C PHE A 330 -2.80 -38.92 4.81
N LEU A 331 -2.83 -37.65 5.22
CA LEU A 331 -2.08 -37.16 6.38
C LEU A 331 -2.51 -37.86 7.68
N ALA A 332 -3.82 -38.04 7.89
CA ALA A 332 -4.34 -38.73 9.06
C ALA A 332 -3.85 -40.19 9.15
N LYS A 333 -3.74 -40.88 8.00
CA LYS A 333 -3.20 -42.25 7.95
C LYS A 333 -1.71 -42.28 8.30
N LEU A 334 -0.92 -41.37 7.74
CA LEU A 334 0.53 -41.26 7.99
C LEU A 334 0.88 -41.06 9.47
N VAL A 335 0.12 -40.22 10.18
CA VAL A 335 0.31 -39.99 11.62
C VAL A 335 0.02 -41.26 12.42
N LYS A 336 -1.06 -41.99 12.09
CA LYS A 336 -1.42 -43.25 12.76
C LYS A 336 -0.39 -44.37 12.57
N THR A 337 0.28 -44.44 11.41
CA THR A 337 1.31 -45.47 11.18
C THR A 337 2.63 -45.18 11.91
N LYS A 338 2.97 -43.92 12.18
CA LYS A 338 4.19 -43.58 12.96
C LYS A 338 4.08 -43.90 14.45
N GLY A 339 2.88 -43.98 15.01
CA GLY A 339 2.67 -44.43 16.40
C GLY A 339 2.95 -45.92 16.65
N LYS A 340 3.30 -46.71 15.61
CA LYS A 340 3.61 -48.15 15.73
C LYS A 340 5.11 -48.48 15.68
N TYR A 341 6.00 -47.50 15.59
CA TYR A 341 7.45 -47.70 15.50
C TYR A 341 8.23 -47.28 16.77
N ASN A 342 7.52 -46.98 17.87
CA ASN A 342 8.10 -46.62 19.16
C ASN A 342 7.78 -47.65 20.27
N ASP A 343 7.32 -48.85 19.92
CA ASP A 343 7.24 -50.01 20.81
C ASP A 343 8.16 -51.13 20.28
#